data_AF-A0A962VW20-F1
#
_entry.id   AF-A0A962VW20-F1
#
_cell.length_a   1.000
_cell.length_b   1.000
_cell.length_c   1.000
_cell.angle_alpha   90.00
_cell.angle_beta   90.00
_cell.angle_gamma   90.00
#
_symmetry.space_group_name_H-M   'P 1'
#
loop_
_entity.id
_entity.type
_entity.pdbx_description
1 polymer ?
#
loop_
_entity_poly.entity_id
_entity_poly.type
_entity_poly.pdbx_seq_one_letter_code
_entity_poly.pdbx_strand_id
1 'polypeptide(L)'
;MISDWKTRLTEQLEPVLMQPDPRPQLSIHHDLPYAVFHYPPDQEFPLRQELALLRTRLEHAGKRITTLSLAECLTAALEAEEMTA
;
A
#
# COMPACT_ATOMS: atom_id res chain seq x y z
N MET A 1 18.18 12.78 -7.19
CA MET A 1 18.26 11.50 -6.44
C MET A 1 17.48 10.48 -7.24
N ILE A 2 18.09 9.39 -7.68
CA ILE A 2 17.33 8.27 -8.26
C ILE A 2 16.66 7.57 -7.09
N SER A 3 15.33 7.45 -7.13
CA SER A 3 14.57 6.82 -6.07
C SER A 3 14.69 5.30 -6.13
N ASP A 4 14.92 4.66 -4.98
CA ASP A 4 15.03 3.20 -4.83
C ASP A 4 13.71 2.52 -4.43
N TRP A 5 12.59 3.25 -4.53
CA TRP A 5 11.27 2.77 -4.08
C TRP A 5 10.91 1.43 -4.71
N LYS A 6 11.24 1.23 -6.00
CA LYS A 6 10.89 -0.02 -6.69
C LYS A 6 11.63 -1.20 -6.10
N THR A 7 12.93 -1.08 -5.86
CA THR A 7 13.74 -2.09 -5.15
C THR A 7 13.20 -2.36 -3.75
N ARG A 8 12.90 -1.31 -2.98
CA ARG A 8 12.31 -1.47 -1.63
C ARG A 8 10.94 -2.17 -1.67
N LEU A 9 10.13 -1.90 -2.69
CA LEU A 9 8.83 -2.55 -2.86
C LEU A 9 9.00 -4.04 -3.18
N THR A 10 9.82 -4.37 -4.20
CA THR A 10 9.90 -5.72 -4.75
C THR A 10 10.85 -6.65 -3.98
N GLU A 11 11.95 -6.11 -3.45
CA GLU A 11 13.00 -6.92 -2.82
C GLU A 11 12.94 -6.91 -1.28
N GLN A 12 12.15 -6.00 -0.68
CA GLN A 12 12.03 -5.91 0.78
C GLN A 12 10.59 -6.11 1.23
N LEU A 13 9.66 -5.26 0.81
CA LEU A 13 8.28 -5.31 1.30
C LEU A 13 7.52 -6.54 0.78
N GLU A 14 7.61 -6.84 -0.52
CA GLU A 14 6.91 -7.98 -1.11
C GLU A 14 7.28 -9.32 -0.45
N PRO A 15 8.56 -9.68 -0.26
CA PRO A 15 8.94 -10.89 0.47
C PRO A 15 8.35 -10.97 1.88
N VAL A 16 8.25 -9.85 2.59
CA VAL A 16 7.61 -9.78 3.91
C VAL A 16 6.12 -10.10 3.79
N LEU A 17 5.40 -9.45 2.87
CA LEU A 17 3.96 -9.63 2.65
C LEU A 17 3.60 -11.05 2.18
N MET A 18 4.51 -11.74 1.51
CA MET A 18 4.34 -13.13 1.07
C MET A 18 4.41 -14.15 2.22
N GLN A 19 4.97 -13.79 3.37
CA GLN A 19 5.06 -14.70 4.50
C GLN A 19 3.67 -15.04 5.06
N PRO A 20 3.48 -16.23 5.64
CA PRO A 20 2.20 -16.60 6.28
C PRO A 20 1.71 -15.54 7.26
N ASP A 21 2.61 -15.03 8.11
CA ASP A 21 2.36 -13.92 9.02
C ASP A 21 3.40 -12.79 8.84
N PRO A 22 3.04 -11.67 8.18
CA PRO A 22 3.96 -10.55 7.93
C PRO A 22 4.07 -9.61 9.14
N ARG A 23 3.19 -9.70 10.15
CA ARG A 23 3.06 -8.71 11.24
C ARG A 23 4.36 -8.48 12.02
N PRO A 24 5.18 -9.50 12.35
CA PRO A 24 6.42 -9.30 13.11
C PRO A 24 7.44 -8.39 12.42
N GLN A 25 7.39 -8.29 11.08
CA GLN A 25 8.32 -7.48 10.28
C GLN A 25 7.73 -6.14 9.86
N LEU A 26 6.41 -5.98 9.90
CA LEU A 26 5.74 -4.72 9.58
C LEU A 26 5.56 -3.80 10.79
N SER A 27 5.69 -4.34 12.00
CA SER A 27 5.32 -3.63 13.23
C SER A 27 6.47 -2.78 13.76
N ILE A 28 6.37 -1.47 13.51
CA ILE A 28 7.05 -0.43 14.32
C ILE A 28 6.30 -0.25 15.64
N HIS A 29 5.00 -0.57 15.66
CA HIS A 29 4.11 -0.51 16.83
C HIS A 29 3.37 -1.84 16.99
N HIS A 30 3.53 -2.49 18.15
CA HIS A 30 2.93 -3.79 18.44
C HIS A 30 1.39 -3.77 18.50
N ASP A 31 0.76 -2.60 18.63
CA ASP A 31 -0.69 -2.46 18.80
C ASP A 31 -1.45 -2.22 17.48
N LEU A 32 -0.77 -1.77 16.42
CA LEU A 32 -1.37 -1.48 15.11
C LEU A 32 -0.43 -1.90 13.97
N PRO A 33 -0.68 -3.03 13.28
CA PRO A 33 0.22 -3.54 12.25
C PRO A 33 0.01 -2.80 10.92
N TYR A 34 0.43 -1.54 10.86
CA TYR A 34 0.53 -0.77 9.62
C TYR A 34 1.95 -0.26 9.43
N ALA A 35 2.32 -0.04 8.16
CA ALA A 35 3.58 0.56 7.78
C ALA A 35 3.33 1.64 6.73
N VAL A 36 4.11 2.71 6.80
CA VAL A 36 4.10 3.77 5.78
C VAL A 36 5.19 3.48 4.76
N PHE A 37 4.80 3.33 3.50
CA PHE A 37 5.75 3.17 2.41
C PHE A 37 6.08 4.54 1.80
N HIS A 38 7.29 5.05 2.07
CA HIS A 38 7.75 6.33 1.53
C HIS A 38 8.22 6.22 0.08
N TYR A 39 7.71 7.12 -0.77
CA TYR A 39 8.08 7.29 -2.18
C TYR A 39 8.11 8.78 -2.55
N PRO A 40 8.90 9.20 -3.56
CA PRO A 40 8.87 10.58 -4.06
C PRO A 40 7.54 10.93 -4.77
N PRO A 41 7.03 12.16 -4.68
CA PRO A 41 5.75 12.54 -5.27
C PRO A 41 5.65 12.29 -6.79
N ASP A 42 6.74 12.47 -7.54
CA ASP A 42 6.79 12.23 -8.99
C ASP A 42 6.66 10.74 -9.36
N GLN A 43 6.78 9.84 -8.38
CA GLN A 43 6.69 8.40 -8.55
C GLN A 43 5.31 7.83 -8.20
N GLU A 44 4.33 8.66 -7.84
CA GLU A 44 2.99 8.22 -7.41
C GLU A 44 2.30 7.32 -8.45
N PHE A 45 2.24 7.73 -9.72
CA PHE A 45 1.57 6.94 -10.75
C PHE A 45 2.30 5.63 -11.10
N PRO A 46 3.64 5.63 -11.31
CA PRO A 46 4.39 4.39 -11.43
C PRO A 46 4.21 3.44 -10.23
N LEU A 47 4.21 3.98 -9.00
CA LEU A 47 3.99 3.19 -7.79
C LEU A 47 2.61 2.56 -7.78
N ARG A 48 1.55 3.30 -8.11
CA ARG A 48 0.18 2.75 -8.20
C ARG A 48 0.08 1.58 -9.17
N GLN A 49 0.78 1.65 -10.31
CA GLN A 49 0.83 0.55 -11.26
C GLN A 49 1.51 -0.68 -10.66
N GLU A 50 2.67 -0.52 -10.01
CA GLU A 50 3.37 -1.62 -9.36
C GLU A 50 2.58 -2.21 -8.17
N LEU A 51 1.84 -1.39 -7.42
CA LEU A 51 0.97 -1.86 -6.34
C LEU A 51 -0.19 -2.71 -6.87
N ALA A 52 -0.74 -2.38 -8.04
CA ALA A 52 -1.75 -3.23 -8.69
C ALA A 52 -1.16 -4.60 -9.08
N LEU A 53 0.06 -4.63 -9.59
CA LEU A 53 0.75 -5.89 -9.90
C LEU A 53 1.09 -6.69 -8.62
N LEU A 54 1.55 -6.01 -7.57
CA LEU A 54 1.83 -6.63 -6.27
C LEU A 54 0.56 -7.25 -5.68
N ARG A 55 -0.58 -6.55 -5.74
CA ARG A 55 -1.88 -7.08 -5.33
C ARG A 55 -2.18 -8.40 -6.04
N THR A 56 -2.06 -8.44 -7.37
CA THR A 56 -2.28 -9.68 -8.15
C THR A 56 -1.37 -10.81 -7.69
N ARG A 57 -0.07 -10.54 -7.45
CA ARG A 57 0.89 -11.55 -6.97
C ARG A 57 0.52 -12.09 -5.59
N LEU A 58 0.12 -11.21 -4.67
CA LEU A 58 -0.33 -11.60 -3.33
C LEU A 58 -1.62 -12.41 -3.37
N GLU A 59 -2.59 -12.02 -4.19
CA GLU A 59 -3.85 -12.75 -4.39
C GLU A 59 -3.58 -14.15 -4.97
N HIS A 60 -2.69 -14.27 -5.97
CA HIS A 60 -2.25 -15.57 -6.50
C HIS A 60 -1.53 -16.44 -5.47
N ALA A 61 -0.85 -15.83 -4.50
CA ALA A 61 -0.25 -16.52 -3.36
C ALA A 61 -1.27 -16.93 -2.27
N GLY A 62 -2.57 -16.73 -2.51
CA GLY A 62 -3.66 -17.09 -1.60
C GLY A 62 -3.93 -16.04 -0.51
N LYS A 63 -3.35 -14.84 -0.60
CA LYS A 63 -3.66 -13.75 0.32
C LYS A 63 -4.97 -13.07 -0.05
N ARG A 64 -5.71 -12.63 0.96
CA ARG A 64 -6.84 -11.70 0.77
C ARG A 64 -6.32 -10.28 0.84
N ILE A 65 -6.49 -9.51 -0.22
CA ILE A 65 -6.05 -8.12 -0.31
C ILE A 65 -7.26 -7.21 -0.43
N THR A 66 -7.22 -6.07 0.27
CA THR A 66 -8.22 -5.02 0.17
C THR A 66 -7.49 -3.71 -0.06
N THR A 67 -7.79 -3.05 -1.18
CA THR A 67 -7.26 -1.73 -1.48
C THR A 67 -8.24 -0.68 -0.99
N LEU A 68 -7.77 0.26 -0.17
CA LEU A 68 -8.53 1.40 0.30
C LEU A 68 -7.97 2.66 -0.35
N SER A 69 -8.78 3.36 -1.15
CA SER A 69 -8.43 4.66 -1.71
C SER A 69 -8.84 5.76 -0.75
N LEU A 70 -7.87 6.40 -0.10
CA LEU A 70 -8.16 7.54 0.78
C LEU A 70 -8.82 8.71 0.04
N ALA A 71 -8.54 8.86 -1.27
CA ALA A 71 -9.20 9.87 -2.09
C ALA A 71 -10.69 9.55 -2.26
N GLU A 72 -11.06 8.29 -2.53
CA GLU A 72 -12.47 7.88 -2.62
C GLU A 72 -13.16 7.98 -1.27
N CYS A 73 -12.49 7.58 -0.18
CA CYS A 73 -13.02 7.74 1.17
C CYS A 73 -13.28 9.21 1.51
N LEU A 74 -12.37 10.12 1.15
CA LEU A 74 -12.54 11.55 1.39
C LEU A 74 -13.68 12.12 0.54
N THR A 75 -13.74 11.79 -0.75
CA THR A 75 -14.83 12.21 -1.63
C THR A 75 -16.18 11.77 -1.07
N ALA A 76 -16.32 10.50 -0.69
CA ALA A 76 -17.56 9.98 -0.12
C ALA A 76 -17.93 10.69 1.20
N ALA A 77 -16.94 11.04 2.03
CA ALA A 77 -17.18 11.79 3.27
C ALA A 77 -17.66 13.22 3.00
N LEU A 78 -17.06 13.90 2.01
CA LEU A 78 -17.47 15.25 1.61
C LEU A 78 -18.90 15.25 1.03
N GLU A 79 -19.24 14.27 0.20
CA GLU A 79 -20.59 14.09 -0.33
C GLU A 79 -21.62 13.83 0.77
N ALA A 80 -21.27 13.03 1.78
CA ALA A 80 -22.14 12.73 2.91
C ALA A 80 -22.45 13.95 3.79
N GLU A 81 -21.52 14.90 3.87
CA GLU A 81 -21.68 16.17 4.61
C GLU A 81 -22.25 17.30 3.73
N GLU A 82 -22.74 16.99 2.52
CA GLU A 82 -23.24 17.97 1.54
C GLU A 82 -22.21 19.06 1.18
N MET A 83 -20.92 18.77 1.40
CA MET A 83 -19.79 19.65 1.12
C MET A 83 -19.20 19.33 -0.26
N THR A 84 -19.96 19.60 -1.31
CA THR A 84 -19.44 19.50 -2.69
C THR A 84 -18.83 20.83 -3.14
N ALA A 85 -17.68 20.76 -3.81
CA ALA A 85 -17.01 21.93 -4.42
C ALA A 85 -17.81 22.56 -5.56
#